data_AF-A0A0W1AD82-F1
#
_entry.id   AF-A0A0W1AD82-F1
#
_cell.length_a   1.000
_cell.length_b   1.000
_cell.length_c   1.000
_cell.angle_alpha   90.00
_cell.angle_beta   90.00
_cell.angle_gamma   90.00
#
_symmetry.space_group_name_H-M   'P 1'
#
loop_
_entity.id
_entity.type
_entity.pdbx_description
1 polymer ?
#
loop_
_entity_poly.entity_id
_entity_poly.type
_entity_poly.pdbx_seq_one_letter_code
_entity_poly.pdbx_strand_id
1 'polypeptide(L)'
;MNNNKIVLIFLCSLLLSSCVTTFKKPPVNNASDDATIKLAEAAVSVSDSMLEMAKVEKVITPPSKDNTLTIPNAFNLQARASVDWSGPIEELTARVAKAAHYKIRVLGKAPSIPVLISLSTKDESLAEILRDIDYQAGKKADIHVYPNSQVVELRYAKIYS
;
A
#
# COMPACT_ATOMS: atom_id res chain seq x y z
N MET A 1 -40.55 49.29 -38.82
CA MET A 1 -39.53 49.30 -37.75
C MET A 1 -38.67 48.06 -37.96
N ASN A 2 -37.39 48.23 -38.34
CA ASN A 2 -36.57 47.22 -39.03
C ASN A 2 -36.31 45.93 -38.22
N ASN A 3 -36.56 44.76 -38.82
CA ASN A 3 -36.32 43.42 -38.24
C ASN A 3 -34.88 43.23 -37.70
N ASN A 4 -33.89 43.92 -38.28
CA ASN A 4 -32.50 43.84 -37.83
C ASN A 4 -32.28 44.40 -36.40
N LYS A 5 -33.10 45.36 -35.95
CA LYS A 5 -32.99 45.90 -34.57
C LYS A 5 -33.55 44.93 -33.53
N ILE A 6 -34.57 44.15 -33.89
CA ILE A 6 -35.18 43.14 -33.01
C ILE A 6 -34.21 41.96 -32.83
N VAL A 7 -33.53 41.52 -33.90
CA VAL A 7 -32.51 40.46 -33.83
C VAL A 7 -31.30 40.88 -32.97
N LEU A 8 -30.87 42.14 -33.06
CA LEU A 8 -29.75 42.64 -32.26
C LEU A 8 -30.06 42.69 -30.76
N ILE A 9 -31.30 43.04 -30.39
CA ILE A 9 -31.76 43.06 -28.99
C ILE A 9 -31.85 41.63 -28.43
N PHE A 10 -32.30 40.67 -29.24
CA PHE A 10 -32.37 39.26 -28.83
C PHE A 10 -30.99 38.61 -28.66
N LEU A 11 -29.99 39.04 -29.45
CA LEU A 11 -28.62 38.53 -29.32
C LEU A 11 -27.91 39.08 -28.07
N CYS A 12 -28.18 40.33 -27.69
CA CYS A 12 -27.62 40.93 -26.48
C CYS A 12 -28.13 40.30 -25.17
N SER A 13 -29.39 39.84 -25.13
CA SER A 13 -29.95 39.21 -23.92
C SER A 13 -29.40 37.80 -23.66
N LEU A 14 -28.93 37.09 -24.69
CA LEU A 14 -28.25 35.80 -24.54
C LEU A 14 -26.85 35.91 -23.92
N LEU A 15 -26.15 37.04 -24.10
CA LEU A 15 -24.78 37.23 -23.61
C LEU A 15 -24.69 37.63 -22.12
N LEU A 16 -25.81 37.96 -21.48
CA LEU A 16 -25.85 38.41 -20.07
C LEU A 16 -26.11 37.27 -19.07
N SER A 17 -26.26 36.01 -19.52
CA SER A 17 -26.70 34.90 -18.65
C SER A 17 -25.59 33.99 -18.10
N SER A 18 -24.29 34.30 -18.28
CA SER A 18 -23.20 33.45 -17.76
C SER A 18 -22.34 34.15 -16.71
N CYS A 19 -22.85 34.25 -15.48
CA CYS A 19 -21.99 34.28 -14.30
C CYS A 19 -22.76 33.74 -13.09
N VAL A 20 -22.84 32.41 -12.98
CA VAL A 20 -23.24 31.75 -11.73
C VAL A 20 -21.98 31.23 -11.05
N THR A 21 -21.40 32.06 -10.19
CA THR A 21 -20.32 31.65 -9.28
C THR A 21 -20.94 30.77 -8.19
N THR A 22 -20.96 29.46 -8.44
CA THR A 22 -21.35 28.47 -7.44
C THR A 22 -20.28 28.41 -6.35
N PHE A 23 -20.50 29.15 -5.26
CA PHE A 23 -19.73 28.98 -4.03
C PHE A 23 -19.98 27.56 -3.49
N LYS A 24 -19.04 26.65 -3.76
CA LYS A 24 -19.02 25.33 -3.13
C LYS A 24 -18.80 25.54 -1.63
N LYS A 25 -19.79 25.22 -0.80
CA LYS A 25 -19.58 25.16 0.65
C LYS A 25 -18.42 24.22 0.94
N PRO A 26 -17.55 24.54 1.91
CA PRO A 26 -16.49 23.63 2.33
C PRO A 26 -17.13 22.29 2.75
N PRO A 27 -16.45 21.16 2.49
CA PRO A 27 -16.96 19.85 2.87
C PRO A 27 -17.20 19.84 4.39
N VAL A 28 -18.41 19.46 4.78
CA VAL A 28 -18.78 19.30 6.19
C VAL A 28 -18.49 17.85 6.55
N ASN A 29 -17.61 17.62 7.52
CA ASN A 29 -17.37 16.28 8.03
C ASN A 29 -18.61 15.79 8.80
N ASN A 30 -18.94 14.51 8.65
CA ASN A 30 -19.98 13.88 9.46
C ASN A 30 -19.59 13.96 10.94
N ALA A 31 -20.56 14.17 11.82
CA ALA A 31 -20.32 14.12 13.26
C ALA A 31 -19.82 12.73 13.66
N SER A 32 -18.68 12.67 14.35
CA SER A 32 -18.12 11.43 14.90
C SER A 32 -18.74 11.13 16.28
N ASP A 33 -18.88 9.86 16.62
CA ASP A 33 -19.34 9.47 17.97
C ASP A 33 -18.20 9.55 19.01
N ASP A 34 -18.57 9.59 20.30
CA ASP A 34 -17.62 9.68 21.43
C ASP A 34 -16.63 8.50 21.47
N ALA A 35 -17.06 7.32 21.03
CA ALA A 35 -16.20 6.13 20.96
C ALA A 35 -15.09 6.30 19.91
N THR A 36 -15.43 6.81 18.73
CA THR A 36 -14.52 7.10 17.62
C THR A 36 -13.53 8.19 18.00
N ILE A 37 -13.99 9.22 18.74
CA ILE A 37 -13.11 10.28 19.24
C ILE A 37 -12.06 9.72 20.21
N LYS A 38 -12.48 8.91 21.19
CA LYS A 38 -11.58 8.29 22.17
C LYS A 38 -10.62 7.29 21.51
N LEU A 39 -11.11 6.51 20.53
CA LEU A 39 -10.27 5.61 19.74
C LEU A 39 -9.24 6.37 18.92
N ALA A 40 -9.62 7.51 18.31
CA ALA A 40 -8.70 8.35 17.57
C ALA A 40 -7.60 8.93 18.49
N GLU A 41 -7.97 9.43 19.67
CA GLU A 41 -7.01 9.94 20.65
C GLU A 41 -6.02 8.86 21.11
N ALA A 42 -6.53 7.67 21.46
CA ALA A 42 -5.70 6.54 21.82
C ALA A 42 -4.78 6.09 20.67
N ALA A 43 -5.30 6.05 19.44
CA ALA A 43 -4.52 5.68 18.26
C ALA A 43 -3.39 6.67 17.98
N VAL A 44 -3.62 7.99 18.14
CA VAL A 44 -2.57 9.00 18.02
C VAL A 44 -1.50 8.80 19.09
N SER A 45 -1.90 8.65 20.35
CA SER A 45 -0.95 8.46 21.47
C SER A 45 -0.07 7.20 21.29
N VAL A 46 -0.65 6.09 20.84
CA VAL A 46 0.10 4.87 20.52
C VAL A 46 1.02 5.08 19.32
N SER A 47 0.53 5.77 18.27
CA SER A 47 1.33 6.06 17.08
C SER A 47 2.56 6.90 17.40
N ASP A 48 2.42 7.93 18.25
CA ASP A 48 3.52 8.78 18.69
C ASP A 48 4.55 7.97 19.50
N SER A 49 4.07 7.11 20.40
CA SER A 49 4.94 6.22 21.18
C SER A 49 5.71 5.24 20.28
N MET A 50 5.04 4.67 19.28
CA MET A 50 5.67 3.80 18.29
C MET A 50 6.69 4.52 17.42
N LEU A 51 6.41 5.77 17.03
CA LEU A 51 7.35 6.60 16.27
C LEU A 51 8.62 6.90 17.09
N GLU A 52 8.47 7.21 18.37
CA GLU A 52 9.62 7.46 19.25
C GLU A 52 10.45 6.19 19.47
N MET A 53 9.81 5.03 19.67
CA MET A 53 10.51 3.74 19.71
C MET A 53 11.27 3.46 18.41
N ALA A 54 10.65 3.66 17.25
CA ALA A 54 11.30 3.43 15.96
C ALA A 54 12.50 4.38 15.74
N LYS A 55 12.41 5.62 16.24
CA LYS A 55 13.52 6.58 16.20
C LYS A 55 14.69 6.12 17.06
N VAL A 56 14.43 5.67 18.28
CA VAL A 56 15.45 5.13 19.20
C VAL A 56 16.07 3.87 18.60
N GLU A 57 15.26 2.93 18.11
CA GLU A 57 15.72 1.69 17.51
C GLU A 57 16.63 1.95 16.30
N LYS A 58 16.29 2.89 15.42
CA LYS A 58 17.12 3.26 14.26
C LYS A 58 18.51 3.76 14.64
N VAL A 59 18.67 4.41 15.79
CA VAL A 59 19.97 4.90 16.29
C VAL A 59 20.77 3.76 16.94
N ILE A 60 20.11 2.92 17.74
CA ILE A 60 20.75 1.83 18.48
C ILE A 60 21.12 0.66 17.55
N THR A 61 20.24 0.34 16.61
CA THR A 61 20.38 -0.74 15.63
C THR A 61 20.17 -0.17 14.24
N PRO A 62 21.23 0.32 13.59
CA PRO A 62 21.14 0.80 12.22
C PRO A 62 20.52 -0.29 11.32
N PRO A 63 19.57 0.06 10.43
CA PRO A 63 18.89 -0.92 9.60
C PRO A 63 19.91 -1.66 8.72
N SER A 64 20.09 -2.96 8.98
CA SER A 64 21.09 -3.78 8.27
C SER A 64 20.52 -4.52 7.07
N LYS A 65 19.19 -4.65 6.97
CA LYS A 65 18.51 -5.43 5.93
C LYS A 65 17.87 -4.47 4.94
N ASP A 66 18.59 -4.18 3.86
CA ASP A 66 18.00 -3.66 2.62
C ASP A 66 17.73 -4.86 1.71
N ASN A 67 16.45 -5.21 1.55
CA ASN A 67 16.03 -6.33 0.72
C ASN A 67 15.79 -5.95 -0.75
N THR A 68 16.14 -4.73 -1.18
CA THR A 68 16.06 -4.35 -2.61
C THR A 68 17.02 -5.14 -3.48
N LEU A 69 18.15 -5.60 -2.93
CA LEU A 69 19.11 -6.44 -3.65
C LEU A 69 18.60 -7.88 -3.83
N THR A 70 17.94 -8.44 -2.82
CA THR A 70 17.37 -9.79 -2.89
C THR A 70 16.03 -9.81 -3.61
N ILE A 71 15.32 -8.68 -3.63
CA ILE A 71 14.02 -8.46 -4.27
C ILE A 71 14.14 -7.24 -5.19
N PRO A 72 14.80 -7.39 -6.36
CA PRO A 72 14.98 -6.28 -7.29
C PRO A 72 13.68 -5.90 -7.98
N ASN A 73 13.62 -4.65 -8.45
CA ASN A 73 12.59 -4.22 -9.38
C ASN A 73 12.79 -4.95 -10.73
N ALA A 74 11.76 -5.64 -11.20
CA ALA A 74 11.73 -6.31 -12.50
C ALA A 74 10.44 -5.95 -13.22
N PHE A 75 10.43 -5.98 -14.56
CA PHE A 75 9.30 -5.56 -15.38
C PHE A 75 7.96 -6.18 -14.93
N ASN A 76 7.91 -7.50 -14.73
CA ASN A 76 6.71 -8.19 -14.28
C ASN A 76 6.31 -7.90 -12.82
N LEU A 77 7.23 -7.39 -12.00
CA LEU A 77 6.98 -7.02 -10.60
C LEU A 77 6.60 -5.54 -10.43
N GLN A 78 6.61 -4.76 -11.50
CA GLN A 78 6.12 -3.38 -11.51
C GLN A 78 4.59 -3.29 -11.59
N ALA A 79 3.91 -4.41 -11.90
CA ALA A 79 2.46 -4.49 -11.79
C ALA A 79 2.02 -4.07 -10.39
N ARG A 80 0.87 -3.42 -10.28
CA ARG A 80 0.38 -2.88 -9.01
C ARG A 80 -0.84 -3.63 -8.51
N ALA A 81 -0.93 -3.77 -7.20
CA ALA A 81 -2.02 -4.43 -6.52
C ALA A 81 -2.35 -3.73 -5.20
N SER A 82 -3.61 -3.90 -4.77
CA SER A 82 -4.04 -3.59 -3.42
C SER A 82 -4.22 -4.91 -2.67
N VAL A 83 -3.67 -5.00 -1.47
CA VAL A 83 -3.66 -6.22 -0.66
C VAL A 83 -4.22 -5.88 0.71
N ASP A 84 -5.24 -6.63 1.10
CA ASP A 84 -5.72 -6.71 2.47
C ASP A 84 -5.66 -8.19 2.87
N TRP A 85 -4.65 -8.54 3.68
CA TRP A 85 -4.31 -9.91 4.01
C TRP A 85 -3.86 -10.02 5.47
N SER A 86 -4.37 -11.04 6.16
CA SER A 86 -3.83 -11.50 7.44
C SER A 86 -3.81 -13.03 7.43
N GLY A 87 -2.62 -13.63 7.51
CA GLY A 87 -2.51 -15.09 7.41
C GLY A 87 -1.08 -15.59 7.18
N PRO A 88 -0.91 -16.87 6.82
CA PRO A 88 0.39 -17.46 6.54
C PRO A 88 1.11 -16.76 5.38
N ILE A 89 2.42 -16.57 5.53
CA ILE A 89 3.28 -15.94 4.53
C ILE A 89 3.26 -16.65 3.17
N GLU A 90 3.30 -17.98 3.18
CA GLU A 90 3.45 -18.81 1.97
C GLU A 90 2.32 -18.58 0.98
N GLU A 91 1.09 -18.44 1.47
CA GLU A 91 -0.08 -18.26 0.63
C GLU A 91 -0.07 -16.91 -0.09
N LEU A 92 0.23 -15.82 0.63
CA LEU A 92 0.30 -14.49 0.00
C LEU A 92 1.48 -14.42 -0.97
N THR A 93 2.66 -14.92 -0.60
CA THR A 93 3.82 -14.96 -1.49
C THR A 93 3.51 -15.75 -2.77
N ALA A 94 2.80 -16.89 -2.67
CA ALA A 94 2.39 -17.66 -3.84
C ALA A 94 1.42 -16.89 -4.74
N ARG A 95 0.45 -16.17 -4.17
CA ARG A 95 -0.50 -15.34 -4.93
C ARG A 95 0.21 -14.20 -5.65
N VAL A 96 1.16 -13.53 -4.99
CA VAL A 96 1.96 -12.44 -5.58
C VAL A 96 2.85 -12.97 -6.70
N ALA A 97 3.55 -14.08 -6.47
CA ALA A 97 4.36 -14.73 -7.51
C ALA A 97 3.51 -15.12 -8.73
N LYS A 98 2.33 -15.69 -8.50
CA LYS A 98 1.38 -16.05 -9.57
C LYS A 98 0.91 -14.82 -10.36
N ALA A 99 0.60 -13.72 -9.70
CA ALA A 99 0.21 -12.46 -10.35
C ALA A 99 1.35 -11.87 -11.20
N ALA A 100 2.60 -12.06 -10.78
CA ALA A 100 3.78 -11.67 -11.54
C ALA A 100 4.19 -12.66 -12.66
N HIS A 101 3.46 -13.76 -12.83
CA HIS A 101 3.83 -14.89 -13.69
C HIS A 101 5.16 -15.57 -13.32
N TYR A 102 5.50 -15.58 -12.03
CA TYR A 102 6.69 -16.24 -11.50
C TYR A 102 6.31 -17.58 -10.87
N LYS A 103 7.25 -18.52 -10.89
CA LYS A 103 7.14 -19.78 -10.14
C LYS A 103 7.52 -19.52 -8.69
N ILE A 104 6.80 -20.15 -7.76
CA ILE A 104 7.20 -20.15 -6.35
C ILE A 104 8.04 -21.39 -6.02
N ARG A 105 9.08 -21.21 -5.23
CA ARG A 105 9.90 -22.29 -4.67
C ARG A 105 10.09 -22.08 -3.17
N VAL A 106 9.60 -23.03 -2.37
CA VAL A 106 9.78 -22.99 -0.91
C VAL A 106 11.01 -23.80 -0.54
N LEU A 107 11.93 -23.20 0.21
CA LEU A 107 13.16 -23.83 0.71
C LEU A 107 13.13 -23.93 2.23
N GLY A 108 13.62 -25.04 2.75
CA GLY A 108 13.57 -25.36 4.18
C GLY A 108 12.26 -26.03 4.58
N LYS A 109 12.11 -26.31 5.88
CA LYS A 109 10.90 -26.90 6.45
C LYS A 109 10.05 -25.80 7.07
N ALA A 110 8.78 -25.75 6.72
CA ALA A 110 7.83 -24.86 7.36
C ALA A 110 7.81 -25.10 8.89
N PRO A 111 7.87 -24.04 9.71
CA PRO A 111 7.84 -24.17 11.16
C PRO A 111 6.49 -24.71 11.63
N SER A 112 6.48 -25.40 12.78
CA SER A 112 5.23 -25.93 13.37
C SER A 112 4.21 -24.82 13.69
N ILE A 113 4.70 -23.64 14.04
CA ILE A 113 3.89 -22.42 14.16
C ILE A 113 4.11 -21.61 12.87
N PRO A 114 3.08 -21.43 12.02
CA PRO A 114 3.23 -20.70 10.76
C PRO A 114 3.75 -19.27 10.98
N VAL A 115 4.53 -18.78 10.01
CA VAL A 115 4.92 -17.36 9.97
C VAL A 115 3.73 -16.57 9.45
N LEU A 116 3.14 -15.77 10.35
CA LEU A 116 1.98 -14.92 10.06
C LEU A 116 2.45 -13.51 9.70
N ILE A 117 1.76 -12.93 8.73
CA ILE A 117 1.96 -11.57 8.25
C ILE A 117 0.60 -10.87 8.13
N SER A 118 0.60 -9.55 8.16
CA SER A 118 -0.58 -8.73 7.95
C SER A 118 -0.25 -7.51 7.08
N LEU A 119 -0.80 -7.44 5.88
CA LEU A 119 -0.62 -6.31 4.96
C LEU A 119 -1.97 -5.69 4.65
N SER A 120 -2.03 -4.35 4.74
CA SER A 120 -3.14 -3.54 4.25
C SER A 120 -2.54 -2.40 3.44
N THR A 121 -2.23 -2.68 2.17
CA THR A 121 -1.67 -1.71 1.23
C THR A 121 -2.59 -1.50 0.03
N LYS A 122 -2.54 -0.29 -0.54
CA LYS A 122 -3.33 0.10 -1.69
C LYS A 122 -2.39 0.55 -2.80
N ASP A 123 -2.58 -0.03 -3.98
CA ASP A 123 -1.93 0.43 -5.21
C ASP A 123 -0.39 0.43 -5.14
N GLU A 124 0.17 -0.65 -4.61
CA GLU A 124 1.62 -0.85 -4.50
C GLU A 124 2.14 -1.83 -5.53
N SER A 125 3.43 -1.70 -5.89
CA SER A 125 4.06 -2.64 -6.82
C SER A 125 4.22 -4.01 -6.18
N LEU A 126 4.16 -5.08 -6.98
CA LEU A 126 4.39 -6.44 -6.49
C LEU A 126 5.79 -6.59 -5.86
N ALA A 127 6.78 -5.83 -6.34
CA ALA A 127 8.10 -5.78 -5.73
C ALA A 127 8.06 -5.22 -4.29
N GLU A 128 7.39 -4.09 -4.06
CA GLU A 128 7.24 -3.53 -2.71
C GLU A 128 6.45 -4.47 -1.80
N ILE A 129 5.35 -5.05 -2.30
CA ILE A 129 4.56 -6.02 -1.54
C ILE A 129 5.43 -7.21 -1.10
N LEU A 130 6.30 -7.74 -1.97
CA LEU A 130 7.23 -8.82 -1.60
C LEU A 130 8.27 -8.36 -0.56
N ARG A 131 8.75 -7.11 -0.63
CA ARG A 131 9.68 -6.54 0.36
C ARG A 131 9.02 -6.37 1.71
N ASP A 132 7.78 -5.88 1.75
CA ASP A 132 7.02 -5.74 3.00
C ASP A 132 6.75 -7.09 3.65
N ILE A 133 6.41 -8.10 2.84
CA ILE A 133 6.27 -9.48 3.32
C ILE A 133 7.60 -9.97 3.94
N ASP A 134 8.74 -9.77 3.26
CA ASP A 134 10.06 -10.17 3.74
C ASP A 134 10.49 -9.40 5.01
N TYR A 135 10.11 -8.12 5.11
CA TYR A 135 10.34 -7.33 6.32
C TYR A 135 9.53 -7.87 7.51
N GLN A 136 8.24 -8.15 7.32
CA GLN A 136 7.39 -8.71 8.39
C GLN A 136 7.79 -10.13 8.79
N ALA A 137 8.36 -10.91 7.88
CA ALA A 137 8.90 -12.24 8.18
C ALA A 137 10.10 -12.18 9.16
N GLY A 138 10.84 -11.07 9.16
CA GLY A 138 11.99 -10.83 10.02
C GLY A 138 13.05 -11.90 9.85
N LYS A 139 13.41 -12.59 10.95
CA LYS A 139 14.42 -13.66 10.96
C LYS A 139 13.84 -15.06 10.77
N LYS A 140 12.52 -15.19 10.58
CA LYS A 140 11.83 -16.49 10.50
C LYS A 140 11.80 -17.04 9.08
N ALA A 141 11.77 -16.17 8.08
CA ALA A 141 11.86 -16.51 6.68
C ALA A 141 12.43 -15.33 5.88
N ASP A 142 12.99 -15.64 4.71
CA ASP A 142 13.51 -14.65 3.76
C ASP A 142 12.91 -14.89 2.37
N ILE A 143 12.65 -13.81 1.63
CA ILE A 143 12.22 -13.87 0.23
C ILE A 143 13.38 -13.47 -0.70
N HIS A 144 13.58 -14.26 -1.75
CA HIS A 144 14.52 -13.94 -2.81
C HIS A 144 13.80 -14.01 -4.16
N VAL A 145 14.08 -13.05 -5.04
CA VAL A 145 13.52 -12.99 -6.37
C VAL A 145 14.64 -13.13 -7.39
N TYR A 146 14.44 -14.02 -8.34
CA TYR A 146 15.33 -14.23 -9.47
C TYR A 146 14.63 -13.81 -10.76
N PRO A 147 14.80 -12.55 -11.22
CA PRO A 147 14.07 -12.04 -12.39
C PRO A 147 14.35 -12.83 -13.67
N ASN A 148 15.60 -13.24 -13.88
CA ASN A 148 16.03 -13.92 -15.10
C ASN A 148 15.40 -15.30 -15.27
N SER A 149 15.18 -16.03 -14.17
CA SER A 149 14.55 -17.36 -14.17
C SER A 149 13.06 -17.31 -13.82
N GLN A 150 12.52 -16.13 -13.52
CA GLN A 150 11.14 -15.90 -13.09
C GLN A 150 10.74 -16.78 -11.89
N VAL A 151 11.60 -16.82 -10.87
CA VAL A 151 11.38 -17.59 -9.63
C VAL A 151 11.34 -16.65 -8.43
N VAL A 152 10.32 -16.82 -7.58
CA VAL A 152 10.27 -16.28 -6.22
C VAL A 152 10.54 -17.41 -5.25
N GLU A 153 11.51 -17.23 -4.37
CA GLU A 153 11.85 -18.19 -3.33
C GLU A 153 11.43 -17.70 -1.97
N LEU A 154 10.74 -18.57 -1.22
CA LEU A 154 10.48 -18.39 0.20
C LEU A 154 11.39 -19.34 0.98
N ARG A 155 12.27 -18.81 1.81
CA ARG A 155 13.28 -19.59 2.54
C ARG A 155 12.98 -19.54 4.02
N TYR A 156 12.59 -20.65 4.62
CA TYR A 156 12.41 -20.71 6.08
C TYR A 156 13.75 -20.80 6.80
N ALA A 157 13.89 -20.03 7.88
CA ALA A 157 15.10 -20.06 8.70
C ALA A 157 15.23 -21.40 9.44
N LYS A 158 16.45 -21.91 9.53
CA LYS A 158 16.74 -23.13 10.29
C LYS A 158 16.92 -22.78 11.77
N ILE A 159 15.81 -22.61 12.47
CA ILE A 159 15.77 -22.18 13.88
C ILE A 159 15.93 -23.34 14.88
N TYR A 160 15.86 -24.59 14.41
CA TYR A 160 16.10 -25.80 15.20
C TYR A 160 17.13 -26.65 14.45
N SER A 161 18.38 -26.72 14.96
CA SER A 161 19.38 -27.74 14.63
C SER A 161 19.85 -28.38 15.92
#